data_AF-A0A497XWP5-F1
#
_entry.id   AF-A0A497XWP5-F1
#
_cell.length_a   1.000
_cell.length_b   1.000
_cell.length_c   1.000
_cell.angle_alpha   90.00
_cell.angle_beta   90.00
_cell.angle_gamma   90.00
#
_symmetry.space_group_name_H-M   'P 1'
#
loop_
_entity.id
_entity.type
_entity.pdbx_description
1 polymer ?
#
loop_
_entity_poly.entity_id
_entity_poly.type
_entity_poly.pdbx_seq_one_letter_code
_entity_poly.pdbx_strand_id
1 'polypeptide(L)'
;MIYKRMMCCLALLTCCAAYSMAQNVNPYVINAANKPYLLRSFLMFEGKKRTHVISVGTPEKVNYAYDLKQGALLEVWRGDFIDATEMWKDRGEPQIAKPLGTVLPLSAAPALAALADKDAAWPDSIAFDDLQNKGYVLDKSKMPAFLYTANGADVIDKIVVLDGGAALSRTILINNSKKPLYCRIAVGPDIEAHKNNTYTVGDKAYTLKLADGTKAFIRKTEKGKELLVLLANATDSLTYSLTW
;
A
#
# COMPACT_ATOMS: atom_id res chain seq x y z
N MET A 1 71.29 -3.58 4.63
CA MET A 1 71.52 -4.66 3.66
C MET A 1 70.20 -5.38 3.40
N ILE A 2 69.74 -5.34 2.14
CA ILE A 2 69.03 -6.40 1.40
C ILE A 2 67.63 -6.81 1.96
N TYR A 3 66.53 -6.22 1.47
CA TYR A 3 65.68 -6.58 0.30
C TYR A 3 64.68 -7.76 0.48
N LYS A 4 63.46 -7.50 -0.02
CA LYS A 4 62.38 -8.40 -0.48
C LYS A 4 61.42 -8.99 0.59
N ARG A 5 60.16 -8.54 0.56
CA ARG A 5 59.14 -9.09 -0.36
C ARG A 5 57.93 -8.17 -0.50
N MET A 6 57.52 -8.08 -1.77
CA MET A 6 56.37 -7.42 -2.37
C MET A 6 55.19 -8.42 -2.41
N MET A 7 53.97 -7.93 -2.69
CA MET A 7 52.67 -8.63 -2.82
C MET A 7 51.91 -8.80 -1.49
N CYS A 8 50.61 -8.53 -1.37
CA CYS A 8 49.57 -8.38 -2.39
C CYS A 8 48.44 -7.49 -1.86
N CYS A 9 47.99 -6.55 -2.68
CA CYS A 9 46.76 -5.81 -2.53
C CYS A 9 45.64 -6.64 -3.15
N LEU A 10 44.71 -7.19 -2.35
CA LEU A 10 43.32 -7.48 -2.76
C LEU A 10 42.52 -8.04 -1.57
N ALA A 11 41.78 -7.17 -0.89
CA ALA A 11 40.69 -7.59 0.00
C ALA A 11 39.57 -6.54 -0.08
N LEU A 12 39.08 -6.33 -1.30
CA LEU A 12 37.80 -5.68 -1.56
C LEU A 12 37.01 -6.64 -2.46
N LEU A 13 35.71 -6.76 -2.16
CA LEU A 13 34.70 -7.58 -2.84
C LEU A 13 34.65 -9.07 -2.48
N THR A 14 34.09 -9.43 -1.33
CA THR A 14 33.48 -10.77 -1.15
C THR A 14 32.22 -10.82 -0.27
N CYS A 15 31.54 -9.70 0.04
CA CYS A 15 30.33 -9.73 0.88
C CYS A 15 29.01 -9.39 0.16
N CYS A 16 28.97 -9.36 -1.19
CA CYS A 16 27.74 -9.02 -1.92
C CYS A 16 27.21 -10.11 -2.85
N ALA A 17 27.77 -11.33 -2.80
CA ALA A 17 27.37 -12.45 -3.65
C ALA A 17 26.82 -13.61 -2.82
N ALA A 18 25.73 -13.37 -2.08
CA ALA A 18 25.00 -14.46 -1.42
C ALA A 18 23.54 -14.07 -1.19
N TYR A 19 22.75 -13.89 -2.24
CA TYR A 19 21.29 -14.03 -2.18
C TYR A 19 20.72 -14.17 -3.60
N SER A 20 21.11 -15.25 -4.30
CA SER A 20 20.34 -15.77 -5.42
C SER A 20 20.73 -17.23 -5.65
N MET A 21 20.36 -18.08 -4.70
CA MET A 21 20.11 -19.47 -5.02
C MET A 21 18.65 -19.53 -5.42
N ALA A 22 18.36 -19.25 -6.69
CA ALA A 22 17.07 -19.57 -7.27
C ALA A 22 16.92 -21.09 -7.23
N GLN A 23 16.33 -21.61 -6.15
CA GLN A 23 15.98 -23.02 -6.11
C GLN A 23 14.92 -23.25 -7.20
N ASN A 24 15.18 -24.20 -8.10
CA ASN A 24 14.18 -24.73 -9.03
C ASN A 24 13.13 -25.49 -8.21
N VAL A 25 12.14 -24.77 -7.71
CA VAL A 25 11.01 -25.34 -6.97
C VAL A 25 9.73 -24.89 -7.65
N ASN A 26 8.76 -25.79 -7.73
CA ASN A 26 7.40 -25.41 -8.08
C ASN A 26 6.89 -24.41 -7.03
N PRO A 27 6.46 -23.20 -7.43
CA PRO A 27 6.03 -22.18 -6.49
C PRO A 27 4.75 -22.62 -5.77
N TYR A 28 4.63 -22.27 -4.48
CA TYR A 28 3.40 -22.39 -3.71
C TYR A 28 2.47 -21.21 -4.05
N VAL A 29 1.87 -21.29 -5.23
CA VAL A 29 0.93 -20.28 -5.71
C VAL A 29 -0.42 -20.42 -5.01
N ILE A 30 -0.86 -19.34 -4.38
CA ILE A 30 -2.22 -19.18 -3.88
C ILE A 30 -2.98 -18.38 -4.92
N ASN A 31 -4.21 -18.81 -5.24
CA ASN A 31 -5.14 -18.07 -6.09
C ASN A 31 -6.49 -17.90 -5.41
N ALA A 32 -7.12 -16.75 -5.62
CA ALA A 32 -8.49 -16.51 -5.23
C ALA A 32 -9.41 -17.04 -6.34
N ALA A 33 -9.93 -18.27 -6.18
CA ALA A 33 -10.71 -18.91 -7.23
C ALA A 33 -12.16 -18.36 -7.31
N ASN A 34 -13.00 -18.70 -6.34
CA ASN A 34 -14.44 -18.40 -6.39
C ASN A 34 -14.87 -17.26 -5.46
N LYS A 35 -13.98 -16.83 -4.56
CA LYS A 35 -14.22 -15.77 -3.59
C LYS A 35 -12.91 -15.09 -3.22
N PRO A 36 -12.95 -13.86 -2.68
CA PRO A 36 -11.77 -13.20 -2.17
C PRO A 36 -10.98 -14.06 -1.17
N TYR A 37 -9.65 -14.03 -1.28
CA TYR A 37 -8.72 -14.67 -0.37
C TYR A 37 -7.93 -13.60 0.40
N LEU A 38 -7.89 -13.71 1.73
CA LEU A 38 -7.16 -12.78 2.58
C LEU A 38 -5.97 -13.51 3.20
N LEU A 39 -4.75 -13.04 2.92
CA LEU A 39 -3.51 -13.59 3.44
C LEU A 39 -2.79 -12.55 4.30
N ARG A 40 -2.67 -12.82 5.60
CA ARG A 40 -1.71 -12.09 6.43
C ARG A 40 -0.31 -12.60 6.17
N SER A 41 0.60 -11.68 5.86
CA SER A 41 1.95 -12.02 5.44
C SER A 41 2.95 -10.90 5.76
N PHE A 42 4.23 -11.20 5.57
CA PHE A 42 5.23 -10.16 5.42
C PHE A 42 5.41 -9.87 3.94
N LEU A 43 5.64 -8.61 3.60
CA LEU A 43 5.79 -8.16 2.22
C LEU A 43 6.95 -7.17 2.12
N MET A 44 7.76 -7.27 1.08
CA MET A 44 8.79 -6.27 0.81
C MET A 44 8.18 -5.11 0.05
N PHE A 45 8.23 -3.91 0.64
CA PHE A 45 7.78 -2.69 -0.01
C PHE A 45 8.86 -1.62 0.14
N GLU A 46 9.33 -1.07 -0.99
CA GLU A 46 10.42 -0.09 -1.05
C GLU A 46 11.69 -0.53 -0.27
N GLY A 47 12.08 -1.80 -0.46
CA GLY A 47 13.27 -2.36 0.20
C GLY A 47 13.12 -2.59 1.72
N LYS A 48 11.92 -2.41 2.29
CA LYS A 48 11.64 -2.66 3.72
C LYS A 48 10.63 -3.79 3.90
N LYS A 49 10.93 -4.70 4.82
CA LYS A 49 10.01 -5.78 5.24
C LYS A 49 8.86 -5.18 6.04
N ARG A 50 7.66 -5.18 5.46
CA ARG A 50 6.41 -4.81 6.12
C ARG A 50 5.85 -6.04 6.82
N THR A 51 5.63 -5.94 8.14
CA THR A 51 5.30 -7.11 8.97
C THR A 51 3.82 -7.24 9.32
N HIS A 52 3.01 -6.23 9.02
CA HIS A 52 1.60 -6.18 9.36
C HIS A 52 0.76 -6.01 8.10
N VAL A 53 1.08 -6.81 7.08
CA VAL A 53 0.40 -6.74 5.79
C VAL A 53 -0.71 -7.76 5.74
N ILE A 54 -1.84 -7.34 5.18
CA ILE A 54 -2.87 -8.24 4.69
C ILE A 54 -3.00 -8.03 3.18
N SER A 55 -2.78 -9.10 2.44
CA SER A 55 -2.99 -9.12 0.99
C SER A 55 -4.35 -9.71 0.71
N VAL A 56 -5.06 -9.11 -0.23
CA VAL A 56 -6.40 -9.52 -0.65
C VAL A 56 -6.35 -9.82 -2.13
N GLY A 57 -6.66 -11.06 -2.49
CA GLY A 57 -6.79 -11.48 -3.88
C GLY A 57 -8.24 -11.74 -4.23
N THR A 58 -8.63 -11.50 -5.47
CA THR A 58 -10.01 -11.70 -5.94
C THR A 58 -10.11 -12.60 -7.17
N PRO A 59 -11.30 -13.20 -7.44
CA PRO A 59 -11.56 -13.99 -8.65
C PRO A 59 -11.28 -13.24 -9.95
N GLU A 60 -11.43 -11.92 -9.97
CA GLU A 60 -11.16 -11.04 -11.11
C GLU A 60 -9.65 -10.85 -11.37
N LYS A 61 -8.77 -11.52 -10.61
CA LYS A 61 -7.31 -11.37 -10.68
C LYS A 61 -6.85 -9.94 -10.43
N VAL A 62 -7.59 -9.22 -9.58
CA VAL A 62 -7.24 -7.88 -9.11
C VAL A 62 -6.97 -7.98 -7.63
N ASN A 63 -5.76 -7.64 -7.24
CA ASN A 63 -5.25 -7.93 -5.92
C ASN A 63 -4.63 -6.66 -5.31
N TYR A 64 -4.55 -6.62 -3.98
CA TYR A 64 -3.91 -5.52 -3.28
C TYR A 64 -3.28 -5.96 -1.96
N ALA A 65 -2.30 -5.17 -1.49
CA ALA A 65 -1.66 -5.33 -0.19
C ALA A 65 -1.91 -4.10 0.69
N TYR A 66 -2.31 -4.35 1.93
CA TYR A 66 -2.73 -3.31 2.87
C TYR A 66 -1.92 -3.39 4.17
N ASP A 67 -1.36 -2.27 4.62
CA ASP A 67 -0.65 -2.17 5.89
C ASP A 67 -1.62 -1.88 7.04
N LEU A 68 -1.84 -2.90 7.87
CA LEU A 68 -2.74 -2.85 9.03
C LEU A 68 -2.26 -1.91 10.14
N LYS A 69 -1.01 -1.45 10.13
CA LYS A 69 -0.48 -0.47 11.10
C LYS A 69 -0.58 0.97 10.64
N GLN A 70 -0.78 1.21 9.36
CA GLN A 70 -0.77 2.54 8.78
C GLN A 70 -2.08 2.89 8.07
N GLY A 71 -2.95 1.90 7.84
CA GLY A 71 -4.11 2.06 6.98
C GLY A 71 -3.70 2.34 5.52
N ALA A 72 -2.50 1.93 5.13
CA ALA A 72 -1.90 2.28 3.86
C ALA A 72 -2.21 1.21 2.81
N LEU A 73 -2.62 1.62 1.61
CA LEU A 73 -2.70 0.76 0.45
C LEU A 73 -1.30 0.73 -0.18
N LEU A 74 -0.56 -0.35 0.07
CA LEU A 74 0.84 -0.45 -0.31
C LEU A 74 1.00 -0.57 -1.82
N GLU A 75 0.30 -1.54 -2.41
CA GLU A 75 0.41 -1.86 -3.82
C GLU A 75 -0.85 -2.58 -4.29
N VAL A 76 -1.08 -2.51 -5.60
CA VAL A 76 -2.15 -3.19 -6.31
C VAL A 76 -1.56 -3.92 -7.51
N TRP A 77 -2.13 -5.07 -7.89
CA TRP A 77 -1.63 -5.80 -9.06
C TRP A 77 -2.70 -6.58 -9.78
N ARG A 78 -2.43 -6.85 -11.07
CA ARG A 78 -3.22 -7.75 -11.90
C ARG A 78 -2.46 -9.03 -12.18
N GLY A 79 -3.13 -10.17 -12.04
CA GLY A 79 -2.54 -11.48 -12.27
C GLY A 79 -2.91 -12.47 -11.17
N ASP A 80 -2.13 -13.54 -11.09
CA ASP A 80 -2.27 -14.53 -10.02
C ASP A 80 -2.02 -13.87 -8.66
N PHE A 81 -2.52 -14.47 -7.58
CA PHE A 81 -2.54 -13.73 -6.32
C PHE A 81 -1.15 -13.63 -5.70
N ILE A 82 -0.63 -14.69 -5.08
CA ILE A 82 0.64 -14.64 -4.34
C ILE A 82 1.39 -15.96 -4.48
N ASP A 83 2.72 -15.88 -4.61
CA ASP A 83 3.65 -16.97 -4.33
C ASP A 83 4.05 -16.92 -2.85
N ALA A 84 3.66 -17.96 -2.11
CA ALA A 84 3.94 -18.13 -0.69
C ALA A 84 5.12 -19.08 -0.41
N THR A 85 5.95 -19.39 -1.42
CA THR A 85 7.07 -20.33 -1.29
C THR A 85 7.99 -19.96 -0.13
N GLU A 86 8.45 -18.71 -0.04
CA GLU A 86 9.35 -18.27 1.03
C GLU A 86 8.69 -18.29 2.42
N MET A 87 7.36 -18.22 2.50
CA MET A 87 6.64 -18.27 3.77
C MET A 87 6.52 -19.69 4.31
N TRP A 88 6.36 -20.68 3.43
CA TRP A 88 5.94 -22.03 3.82
C TRP A 88 7.00 -23.08 3.61
N LYS A 89 7.89 -22.90 2.63
CA LYS A 89 8.98 -23.82 2.34
C LYS A 89 10.10 -23.63 3.36
N ASP A 90 10.49 -24.71 4.02
CA ASP A 90 11.69 -24.83 4.89
C ASP A 90 11.84 -23.77 6.00
N ARG A 91 10.85 -22.88 6.17
CA ARG A 91 10.63 -21.85 7.21
C ARG A 91 11.88 -21.13 7.73
N GLY A 92 12.87 -20.88 6.87
CA GLY A 92 13.94 -19.90 7.11
C GLY A 92 13.47 -18.45 6.84
N GLU A 93 14.27 -17.47 7.25
CA GLU A 93 14.13 -16.10 6.75
C GLU A 93 14.34 -16.09 5.22
N PRO A 94 13.53 -15.34 4.45
CA PRO A 94 12.91 -14.08 4.89
C PRO A 94 11.38 -14.11 5.11
N GLN A 95 10.68 -15.22 4.82
CA GLN A 95 9.22 -15.37 5.03
C GLN A 95 8.34 -14.30 4.35
N ILE A 96 8.64 -13.97 3.08
CA ILE A 96 7.96 -12.91 2.34
C ILE A 96 6.92 -13.50 1.38
N ALA A 97 5.74 -12.88 1.33
CA ALA A 97 4.78 -13.10 0.24
C ALA A 97 5.22 -12.32 -1.00
N LYS A 98 5.22 -12.98 -2.15
CA LYS A 98 5.55 -12.36 -3.43
C LYS A 98 4.30 -12.19 -4.30
N PRO A 99 3.86 -10.96 -4.60
CA PRO A 99 2.80 -10.71 -5.57
C PRO A 99 3.14 -11.33 -6.94
N LEU A 100 2.14 -11.85 -7.63
CA LEU A 100 2.30 -12.45 -8.95
C LEU A 100 1.59 -11.63 -10.03
N GLY A 101 2.35 -10.87 -10.82
CA GLY A 101 1.82 -10.14 -11.97
C GLY A 101 2.32 -8.71 -12.06
N THR A 102 1.52 -7.85 -12.68
CA THR A 102 1.90 -6.45 -12.91
C THR A 102 1.57 -5.61 -11.68
N VAL A 103 2.60 -5.37 -10.87
CA VAL A 103 2.52 -4.62 -9.61
C VAL A 103 2.62 -3.12 -9.86
N LEU A 104 1.67 -2.37 -9.35
CA LEU A 104 1.72 -0.92 -9.18
C LEU A 104 1.97 -0.59 -7.70
N PRO A 105 3.18 -0.12 -7.34
CA PRO A 105 3.45 0.38 -6.00
C PRO A 105 2.74 1.72 -5.78
N LEU A 106 2.26 1.94 -4.55
CA LEU A 106 1.56 3.15 -4.14
C LEU A 106 2.30 3.82 -2.98
N SER A 107 1.84 3.67 -1.74
CA SER A 107 2.47 4.33 -0.59
C SER A 107 2.38 3.51 0.68
N ALA A 108 3.42 3.59 1.50
CA ALA A 108 3.44 3.00 2.84
C ALA A 108 3.09 3.96 3.98
N ALA A 109 2.95 5.25 3.70
CA ALA A 109 2.61 6.21 4.76
C ALA A 109 1.10 6.20 5.04
N PRO A 110 0.67 6.70 6.22
CA PRO A 110 -0.71 6.63 6.65
C PRO A 110 -1.67 7.21 5.64
N ALA A 111 -2.85 6.59 5.46
CA ALA A 111 -3.89 7.16 4.61
C ALA A 111 -4.52 8.40 5.24
N LEU A 112 -4.60 8.45 6.58
CA LEU A 112 -5.17 9.55 7.34
C LEU A 112 -4.12 10.18 8.27
N ALA A 113 -4.14 11.51 8.37
CA ALA A 113 -3.30 12.25 9.30
C ALA A 113 -4.03 13.48 9.86
N ALA A 114 -3.80 13.79 11.12
CA ALA A 114 -4.12 15.11 11.66
C ALA A 114 -2.94 16.03 11.35
N LEU A 115 -3.18 17.10 10.58
CA LEU A 115 -2.17 18.08 10.21
C LEU A 115 -2.47 19.42 10.89
N ALA A 116 -1.44 20.20 11.20
CA ALA A 116 -1.60 21.54 11.75
C ALA A 116 -2.31 22.48 10.75
N ASP A 117 -1.99 22.32 9.47
CA ASP A 117 -2.59 23.04 8.35
C ASP A 117 -2.43 22.22 7.05
N LYS A 118 -2.92 22.78 5.93
CA LYS A 118 -2.89 22.13 4.60
C LYS A 118 -1.49 21.95 4.01
N ASP A 119 -0.48 22.65 4.52
CA ASP A 119 0.89 22.69 4.00
C ASP A 119 1.87 21.88 4.88
N ALA A 120 1.48 21.53 6.11
CA ALA A 120 2.26 20.69 7.01
C ALA A 120 2.65 19.34 6.37
N ALA A 121 3.90 18.92 6.54
CA ALA A 121 4.45 17.70 5.95
C ALA A 121 3.61 16.46 6.31
N TRP A 122 3.42 15.56 5.34
CA TRP A 122 2.74 14.30 5.62
C TRP A 122 3.62 13.41 6.50
N PRO A 123 3.09 12.79 7.57
CA PRO A 123 3.88 11.90 8.41
C PRO A 123 4.27 10.63 7.65
N ASP A 124 5.51 10.18 7.81
CA ASP A 124 5.97 8.91 7.22
C ASP A 124 5.33 7.70 7.90
N SER A 125 4.92 7.84 9.15
CA SER A 125 4.21 6.80 9.93
C SER A 125 3.36 7.41 11.03
N ILE A 126 2.33 6.67 11.45
CA ILE A 126 1.54 6.94 12.65
C ILE A 126 1.97 6.01 13.79
N ALA A 127 2.02 6.55 15.01
CA ALA A 127 2.35 5.78 16.20
C ALA A 127 1.26 4.75 16.52
N PHE A 128 1.63 3.67 17.21
CA PHE A 128 0.70 2.60 17.58
C PHE A 128 -0.48 3.09 18.43
N ASP A 129 -0.24 4.05 19.33
CA ASP A 129 -1.30 4.61 20.18
C ASP A 129 -2.27 5.50 19.39
N ASP A 130 -1.78 6.09 18.29
CA ASP A 130 -2.56 6.97 17.41
C ASP A 130 -3.28 6.21 16.29
N LEU A 131 -2.87 4.97 15.99
CA LEU A 131 -3.59 4.05 15.09
C LEU A 131 -3.73 2.65 15.70
N GLN A 132 -4.94 2.29 16.07
CA GLN A 132 -5.23 0.97 16.60
C GLN A 132 -6.10 0.17 15.63
N ASN A 133 -5.52 -0.88 15.07
CA ASN A 133 -6.25 -1.87 14.28
C ASN A 133 -7.34 -2.55 15.14
N LYS A 134 -8.58 -2.57 14.65
CA LYS A 134 -9.76 -3.22 15.26
C LYS A 134 -10.25 -4.44 14.46
N GLY A 135 -9.50 -4.86 13.45
CA GLY A 135 -9.77 -6.01 12.60
C GLY A 135 -10.42 -5.62 11.27
N TYR A 136 -11.24 -6.51 10.74
CA TYR A 136 -12.04 -6.25 9.55
C TYR A 136 -13.33 -7.06 9.63
N VAL A 137 -14.36 -6.57 8.94
CA VAL A 137 -15.60 -7.32 8.69
C VAL A 137 -15.68 -7.67 7.22
N LEU A 138 -16.23 -8.84 6.92
CA LEU A 138 -16.43 -9.28 5.55
C LEU A 138 -17.87 -8.98 5.12
N ASP A 139 -18.04 -8.38 3.95
CA ASP A 139 -19.36 -8.21 3.38
C ASP A 139 -19.92 -9.51 2.77
N LYS A 140 -21.10 -9.43 2.15
CA LYS A 140 -21.75 -10.60 1.52
C LYS A 140 -20.88 -11.23 0.42
N SER A 141 -20.06 -10.43 -0.25
CA SER A 141 -19.12 -10.85 -1.30
C SER A 141 -17.76 -11.29 -0.75
N LYS A 142 -17.61 -11.33 0.59
CA LYS A 142 -16.37 -11.65 1.31
C LYS A 142 -15.24 -10.64 1.09
N MET A 143 -15.54 -9.42 0.63
CA MET A 143 -14.58 -8.32 0.61
C MET A 143 -14.45 -7.71 2.01
N PRO A 144 -13.22 -7.38 2.46
CA PRO A 144 -13.03 -6.75 3.77
C PRO A 144 -13.39 -5.27 3.76
N ALA A 145 -13.96 -4.83 4.88
CA ALA A 145 -13.86 -3.45 5.35
C ALA A 145 -12.97 -3.45 6.60
N PHE A 146 -11.82 -2.77 6.50
CA PHE A 146 -10.86 -2.66 7.60
C PHE A 146 -11.37 -1.66 8.64
N LEU A 147 -11.26 -2.05 9.90
CA LEU A 147 -11.71 -1.27 11.04
C LEU A 147 -10.48 -0.87 11.85
N TYR A 148 -10.31 0.43 12.07
CA TYR A 148 -9.24 0.93 12.93
C TYR A 148 -9.64 2.26 13.55
N THR A 149 -8.97 2.68 14.62
CA THR A 149 -8.99 4.07 15.04
C THR A 149 -7.77 4.77 14.46
N ALA A 150 -7.90 6.03 14.06
CA ALA A 150 -6.77 6.87 13.65
C ALA A 150 -6.95 8.29 14.18
N ASN A 151 -5.97 8.82 14.90
CA ASN A 151 -6.00 10.17 15.45
C ASN A 151 -7.26 10.48 16.30
N GLY A 152 -7.81 9.45 16.96
CA GLY A 152 -9.02 9.55 17.79
C GLY A 152 -10.35 9.47 17.02
N ALA A 153 -10.35 9.23 15.71
CA ALA A 153 -11.55 8.92 14.93
C ALA A 153 -11.69 7.41 14.71
N ASP A 154 -12.92 6.91 14.63
CA ASP A 154 -13.23 5.55 14.18
C ASP A 154 -13.23 5.52 12.65
N VAL A 155 -12.54 4.56 12.05
CA VAL A 155 -12.36 4.48 10.59
C VAL A 155 -12.84 3.14 10.07
N ILE A 156 -13.63 3.21 8.98
CA ILE A 156 -14.03 2.08 8.16
C ILE A 156 -13.44 2.31 6.77
N ASP A 157 -12.55 1.43 6.35
CA ASP A 157 -11.82 1.52 5.07
C ASP A 157 -12.15 0.31 4.21
N LYS A 158 -12.99 0.52 3.21
CA LYS A 158 -13.51 -0.52 2.33
C LYS A 158 -12.84 -0.41 0.96
N ILE A 159 -12.25 -1.51 0.49
CA ILE A 159 -11.67 -1.61 -0.85
C ILE A 159 -12.36 -2.73 -1.62
N VAL A 160 -12.96 -2.40 -2.76
CA VAL A 160 -13.69 -3.33 -3.62
C VAL A 160 -13.19 -3.29 -5.06
N VAL A 161 -13.35 -4.40 -5.77
CA VAL A 161 -13.15 -4.45 -7.21
C VAL A 161 -14.41 -3.95 -7.90
N LEU A 162 -14.24 -3.09 -8.91
CA LEU A 162 -15.33 -2.59 -9.77
C LEU A 162 -15.21 -3.15 -11.18
N ASP A 163 -16.33 -3.11 -11.91
CA ASP A 163 -16.40 -3.31 -13.36
C ASP A 163 -15.68 -4.59 -13.84
N GLY A 164 -15.87 -5.70 -13.12
CA GLY A 164 -15.28 -6.99 -13.45
C GLY A 164 -13.75 -7.03 -13.40
N GLY A 165 -13.11 -6.08 -12.71
CA GLY A 165 -11.66 -6.02 -12.57
C GLY A 165 -11.00 -4.77 -13.16
N ALA A 166 -11.75 -3.89 -13.84
CA ALA A 166 -11.16 -2.72 -14.50
C ALA A 166 -10.61 -1.69 -13.49
N ALA A 167 -11.19 -1.61 -12.29
CA ALA A 167 -10.78 -0.65 -11.27
C ALA A 167 -10.88 -1.21 -9.85
N LEU A 168 -10.14 -0.59 -8.93
CA LEU A 168 -10.39 -0.71 -7.49
C LEU A 168 -11.11 0.55 -7.02
N SER A 169 -12.09 0.41 -6.14
CA SER A 169 -12.72 1.52 -5.43
C SER A 169 -12.41 1.43 -3.95
N ARG A 170 -11.99 2.54 -3.38
CA ARG A 170 -11.71 2.69 -1.95
C ARG A 170 -12.64 3.73 -1.36
N THR A 171 -13.32 3.35 -0.29
CA THR A 171 -14.17 4.23 0.53
C THR A 171 -13.62 4.27 1.93
N ILE A 172 -13.24 5.45 2.39
CA ILE A 172 -12.80 5.71 3.76
C ILE A 172 -13.89 6.54 4.44
N LEU A 173 -14.54 5.95 5.44
CA LEU A 173 -15.52 6.59 6.30
C LEU A 173 -14.88 6.83 7.66
N ILE A 174 -14.94 8.07 8.14
CA ILE A 174 -14.59 8.43 9.51
C ILE A 174 -15.85 8.69 10.32
N ASN A 175 -15.82 8.34 11.60
CA ASN A 175 -16.84 8.65 12.60
C ASN A 175 -16.18 9.13 13.89
N ASN A 176 -16.96 9.85 14.71
CA ASN A 176 -16.53 10.31 16.03
C ASN A 176 -15.22 11.14 16.03
N SER A 177 -14.87 11.76 14.89
CA SER A 177 -13.65 12.55 14.82
C SER A 177 -13.80 13.83 15.63
N LYS A 178 -12.83 14.09 16.51
CA LYS A 178 -12.80 15.30 17.35
C LYS A 178 -12.10 16.48 16.68
N LYS A 179 -11.35 16.22 15.61
CA LYS A 179 -10.57 17.20 14.87
C LYS A 179 -10.63 16.87 13.36
N PRO A 180 -10.45 17.86 12.48
CA PRO A 180 -10.33 17.58 11.06
C PRO A 180 -9.18 16.62 10.78
N LEU A 181 -9.39 15.69 9.85
CA LEU A 181 -8.37 14.79 9.35
C LEU A 181 -8.16 15.04 7.87
N TYR A 182 -6.92 14.94 7.43
CA TYR A 182 -6.62 14.89 6.01
C TYR A 182 -6.52 13.43 5.57
N CYS A 183 -6.97 13.15 4.36
CA CYS A 183 -6.70 11.89 3.66
C CYS A 183 -5.75 12.15 2.50
N ARG A 184 -4.66 11.36 2.40
CA ARG A 184 -3.77 11.38 1.25
C ARG A 184 -4.14 10.27 0.29
N ILE A 185 -4.60 10.66 -0.89
CA ILE A 185 -5.08 9.74 -1.92
C ILE A 185 -3.91 9.22 -2.76
N ALA A 186 -3.00 10.12 -3.14
CA ALA A 186 -1.83 9.79 -3.94
C ALA A 186 -0.65 10.71 -3.65
N VAL A 187 0.53 10.19 -3.97
CA VAL A 187 1.80 10.91 -4.04
C VAL A 187 2.52 10.47 -5.31
N GLY A 188 3.18 11.39 -5.99
CA GLY A 188 3.93 11.09 -7.20
C GLY A 188 4.82 12.24 -7.65
N PRO A 189 5.74 12.01 -8.60
CA PRO A 189 6.59 13.06 -9.14
C PRO A 189 5.76 14.17 -9.81
N ASP A 190 4.63 13.77 -10.42
CA ASP A 190 3.61 14.68 -10.92
C ASP A 190 2.21 14.14 -10.63
N ILE A 191 1.25 15.06 -10.51
CA ILE A 191 -0.18 14.82 -10.41
C ILE A 191 -0.87 15.92 -11.20
N GLU A 192 -1.64 15.51 -12.20
CA GLU A 192 -2.42 16.38 -13.06
C GLU A 192 -3.91 16.25 -12.74
N ALA A 193 -4.59 17.39 -12.59
CA ALA A 193 -6.03 17.44 -12.42
C ALA A 193 -6.71 17.55 -13.78
N HIS A 194 -7.83 16.85 -13.93
CA HIS A 194 -8.68 16.87 -15.11
C HIS A 194 -10.13 17.17 -14.73
N LYS A 195 -11.01 17.20 -15.73
CA LYS A 195 -12.46 17.38 -15.52
C LYS A 195 -13.04 16.22 -14.70
N ASN A 196 -14.20 16.44 -14.10
CA ASN A 196 -14.98 15.41 -13.40
C ASN A 196 -14.20 14.69 -12.29
N ASN A 197 -13.47 15.45 -11.45
CA ASN A 197 -12.73 14.93 -10.31
C ASN A 197 -11.78 13.76 -10.67
N THR A 198 -11.18 13.84 -11.86
CA THR A 198 -10.25 12.84 -12.38
C THR A 198 -8.82 13.37 -12.29
N TYR A 199 -7.88 12.51 -11.93
CA TYR A 199 -6.47 12.87 -11.75
C TYR A 199 -5.58 11.81 -12.37
N THR A 200 -4.50 12.23 -13.02
CA THR A 200 -3.44 11.33 -13.49
C THR A 200 -2.23 11.47 -12.58
N VAL A 201 -1.61 10.35 -12.20
CA VAL A 201 -0.45 10.33 -11.31
C VAL A 201 0.79 9.78 -12.02
N GLY A 202 1.93 10.45 -11.83
CA GLY A 202 3.19 10.13 -12.47
C GLY A 202 3.14 10.30 -13.99
N ASP A 203 3.95 9.53 -14.72
CA ASP A 203 3.90 9.47 -16.19
C ASP A 203 2.75 8.56 -16.65
N LYS A 204 1.51 8.96 -16.34
CA LYS A 204 0.27 8.19 -16.59
C LYS A 204 0.29 6.78 -16.00
N ALA A 205 0.98 6.61 -14.88
CA ALA A 205 1.12 5.31 -14.21
C ALA A 205 -0.24 4.77 -13.75
N TYR A 206 -1.14 5.66 -13.32
CA TYR A 206 -2.52 5.32 -12.99
C TYR A 206 -3.42 6.57 -13.00
N THR A 207 -4.72 6.33 -13.11
CA THR A 207 -5.78 7.33 -13.01
C THR A 207 -6.57 7.15 -11.73
N LEU A 208 -6.93 8.27 -11.11
CA LEU A 208 -7.85 8.34 -9.99
C LEU A 208 -9.13 9.07 -10.40
N LYS A 209 -10.28 8.58 -9.97
CA LYS A 209 -11.55 9.31 -10.08
C LYS A 209 -12.22 9.39 -8.72
N LEU A 210 -12.37 10.59 -8.20
CA LEU A 210 -13.02 10.83 -6.91
C LEU A 210 -14.53 11.01 -7.13
N ALA A 211 -15.32 10.72 -6.11
CA ALA A 211 -16.76 10.98 -6.14
C ALA A 211 -17.06 12.45 -6.48
N ASP A 212 -18.17 12.69 -7.19
CA ASP A 212 -18.60 14.03 -7.56
C ASP A 212 -18.78 14.92 -6.32
N GLY A 213 -18.37 16.19 -6.42
CA GLY A 213 -18.42 17.15 -5.31
C GLY A 213 -17.29 17.02 -4.28
N THR A 214 -16.41 16.00 -4.39
CA THR A 214 -15.23 15.89 -3.53
C THR A 214 -14.31 17.09 -3.71
N LYS A 215 -14.01 17.80 -2.61
CA LYS A 215 -13.11 18.96 -2.60
C LYS A 215 -11.67 18.53 -2.37
N ALA A 216 -11.05 17.93 -3.38
CA ALA A 216 -9.64 17.58 -3.35
C ALA A 216 -8.74 18.75 -3.76
N PHE A 217 -7.50 18.75 -3.28
CA PHE A 217 -6.48 19.71 -3.67
C PHE A 217 -5.14 19.02 -3.87
N ILE A 218 -4.35 19.55 -4.80
CA ILE A 218 -2.98 19.11 -5.03
C ILE A 218 -2.06 20.09 -4.33
N ARG A 219 -1.10 19.59 -3.55
CA ARG A 219 0.00 20.41 -3.02
C ARG A 219 1.35 19.94 -3.56
N LYS A 220 2.26 20.90 -3.73
CA LYS A 220 3.65 20.62 -4.09
C LYS A 220 4.47 20.38 -2.83
N THR A 221 5.36 19.41 -2.88
CA THR A 221 6.34 19.09 -1.83
C THR A 221 7.73 19.05 -2.45
N GLU A 222 8.77 18.89 -1.62
CA GLU A 222 10.14 18.68 -2.11
C GLU A 222 10.29 17.39 -2.91
N LYS A 223 9.43 16.39 -2.66
CA LYS A 223 9.50 15.05 -3.27
C LYS A 223 8.53 14.84 -4.43
N GLY A 224 7.76 15.87 -4.81
CA GLY A 224 6.78 15.80 -5.90
C GLY A 224 5.47 16.50 -5.55
N LYS A 225 4.35 15.85 -5.84
CA LYS A 225 3.00 16.34 -5.56
C LYS A 225 2.21 15.33 -4.74
N GLU A 226 1.27 15.83 -3.93
CA GLU A 226 0.33 15.02 -3.16
C GLU A 226 -1.10 15.46 -3.47
N LEU A 227 -2.00 14.48 -3.64
CA LEU A 227 -3.44 14.70 -3.78
C LEU A 227 -4.11 14.42 -2.44
N LEU A 228 -4.74 15.44 -1.86
CA LEU A 228 -5.32 15.42 -0.53
C LEU A 228 -6.80 15.79 -0.53
N VAL A 229 -7.52 15.29 0.47
CA VAL A 229 -8.88 15.69 0.82
C VAL A 229 -8.95 16.00 2.32
N LEU A 230 -9.63 17.07 2.69
CA LEU A 230 -9.96 17.37 4.08
C LEU A 230 -11.29 16.72 4.46
N LEU A 231 -11.27 15.89 5.50
CA LEU A 231 -12.44 15.36 6.20
C LEU A 231 -12.65 16.26 7.43
N ALA A 232 -13.50 17.26 7.29
CA ALA A 232 -13.66 18.36 8.22
C ALA A 232 -14.61 18.05 9.39
N ASN A 233 -15.54 17.12 9.19
CA ASN A 233 -16.62 16.84 10.13
C ASN A 233 -16.33 15.61 11.00
N ALA A 234 -17.10 15.47 12.08
CA ALA A 234 -17.02 14.30 12.96
C ALA A 234 -17.34 12.99 12.22
N THR A 235 -18.22 13.07 11.22
CA THR A 235 -18.51 12.01 10.26
C THR A 235 -18.34 12.56 8.86
N ASP A 236 -17.45 11.95 8.08
CA ASP A 236 -17.19 12.28 6.68
C ASP A 236 -16.80 11.02 5.93
N SER A 237 -16.99 11.02 4.61
CA SER A 237 -16.65 9.90 3.74
C SER A 237 -15.94 10.38 2.49
N LEU A 238 -14.93 9.62 2.07
CA LEU A 238 -14.21 9.80 0.83
C LEU A 238 -14.30 8.51 0.01
N THR A 239 -14.80 8.60 -1.21
CA THR A 239 -14.78 7.50 -2.18
C THR A 239 -14.00 7.90 -3.42
N TYR A 240 -13.10 7.04 -3.87
CA TYR A 240 -12.40 7.18 -5.15
C TYR A 240 -12.13 5.83 -5.78
N SER A 241 -12.03 5.81 -7.12
CA SER A 241 -11.54 4.66 -7.87
C SER A 241 -10.13 4.88 -8.40
N LEU A 242 -9.41 3.79 -8.59
CA LEU A 242 -8.06 3.71 -9.12
C LEU A 242 -8.03 2.72 -10.30
N THR A 243 -7.45 3.16 -11.42
CA THR A 243 -7.30 2.38 -12.67
C THR A 243 -5.86 2.46 -13.16
N TRP A 244 -5.29 1.32 -13.50
CA TRP A 244 -3.92 1.14 -13.99
C TRP A 244 -3.87 -0.06 -14.96
#